data_AF-A0A547N2Q6-F1
#
_entry.id   AF-A0A547N2Q6-F1
#
_cell.length_a   1.000
_cell.length_b   1.000
_cell.length_c   1.000
_cell.angle_alpha   90.00
_cell.angle_beta   90.00
_cell.angle_gamma   90.00
#
_symmetry.space_group_name_H-M   'P 1'
#
loop_
_entity.id
_entity.type
_entity.pdbx_description
1 polymer ?
#
loop_
_entity_poly.entity_id
_entity_poly.type
_entity_poly.pdbx_seq_one_letter_code
_entity_poly.pdbx_strand_id
1 'polypeptide(L)'
;MFLEFGKREPVQPHDAHVSVVLRRKVPVASNDTSLSWLGGLPRMPASVKWPRDKDKSPLHFIAQIHCTDLPADLWGGNGPRTGWLLLFVHAEKLEDEARGGTVKVLHVDELGPEMLPPRNIDTLRNEFRERRTGRKHQAHPRETKAWRKWPVEVVVQRYGRSAIDWEHEGPIATAAELYGAPDCDRSLASPGAIGLDRPLTWGGALDVIEALISDLNPATFAERFTGSCGLDGPPEPDQDRFNDELRRRLDKRLESFDYSPGYGFRLGAIRMEVIEQLKSERRTGWIERSFRVLEAKEREWGAKRANNLAELQAARAAGDAETVRRCEGWIEYYDVTVRELEEHRTYLTELFAPYQGPDGEAAFTAQIEASAAAHLAWGARQGEALLHWHKYLLAKVPGERLPESGWNDLAAALGASRSEYWAWSPQTDVLRKRAVTLDYRRHLDTVTRGEVLDVYARGEIEQSGLSPEQIDDLTRRLRHFIDGRAHRMGGHRNPVQTENLFDDDLLLFQITSDDALDWVWADLGALYVTIEERALRRNDFSKVHAWLEGG
;
A
#
# COMPACT_ATOMS: atom_id res chain seq x y z
N MET A 1 5.15 7.17 -25.51
CA MET A 1 5.79 8.39 -26.05
C MET A 1 6.56 9.00 -24.89
N PHE A 2 7.87 8.78 -24.83
CA PHE A 2 8.74 9.32 -23.77
C PHE A 2 8.94 10.81 -24.05
N LEU A 3 8.51 11.68 -23.14
CA LEU A 3 8.82 13.10 -23.20
C LEU A 3 10.27 13.28 -22.73
N GLU A 4 11.16 13.67 -23.65
CA GLU A 4 12.50 14.12 -23.30
C GLU A 4 12.42 15.40 -22.45
N PHE A 5 12.89 15.33 -21.21
CA PHE A 5 13.04 16.50 -20.37
C PHE A 5 14.07 17.46 -20.99
N GLY A 6 13.59 18.59 -21.50
CA GLY A 6 14.41 19.65 -22.08
C GLY A 6 15.45 20.17 -21.08
N LYS A 7 16.66 20.44 -21.58
CA LYS A 7 17.77 21.05 -20.81
C LYS A 7 17.32 22.37 -20.18
N ARG A 8 17.37 22.46 -18.85
CA ARG A 8 17.10 23.69 -18.09
C ARG A 8 18.18 24.74 -18.38
N GLU A 9 17.77 25.98 -18.69
CA GLU A 9 18.68 27.13 -18.80
C GLU A 9 19.30 27.49 -17.43
N PRO A 10 20.52 28.09 -17.41
CA PRO A 10 21.17 28.48 -16.16
C PRO A 10 20.43 29.62 -15.45
N VAL A 11 20.07 29.36 -14.19
CA VAL A 11 19.33 30.27 -13.31
C VAL A 11 20.22 31.43 -12.86
N GLN A 12 19.72 32.67 -12.96
CA GLN A 12 20.40 33.84 -12.40
C GLN A 12 20.38 33.81 -10.86
N PRO A 13 21.49 34.12 -10.14
CA PRO A 13 21.60 33.90 -8.70
C PRO A 13 20.55 34.59 -7.82
N HIS A 14 19.94 35.68 -8.28
CA HIS A 14 18.98 36.48 -7.51
C HIS A 14 17.52 35.96 -7.60
N ASP A 15 17.23 35.07 -8.56
CA ASP A 15 15.89 34.50 -8.79
C ASP A 15 15.80 33.02 -8.40
N ALA A 16 16.88 32.47 -7.81
CA ALA A 16 16.96 31.06 -7.45
C ALA A 16 16.28 30.77 -6.11
N HIS A 17 15.29 29.89 -6.12
CA HIS A 17 14.76 29.27 -4.91
C HIS A 17 15.80 28.32 -4.31
N VAL A 18 15.92 28.35 -2.97
CA VAL A 18 16.79 27.48 -2.20
C VAL A 18 15.97 26.42 -1.50
N SER A 19 16.32 25.17 -1.71
CA SER A 19 15.75 24.02 -1.03
C SER A 19 16.86 23.06 -0.62
N VAL A 20 16.56 22.20 0.34
CA VAL A 20 17.44 21.09 0.70
C VAL A 20 16.69 19.77 0.64
N VAL A 21 17.38 18.74 0.17
CA VAL A 21 16.93 17.35 0.26
C VAL A 21 17.59 16.71 1.47
N LEU A 22 16.77 16.01 2.27
CA LEU A 22 17.24 15.16 3.37
C LEU A 22 17.54 13.77 2.79
N ARG A 23 18.73 13.62 2.21
CA ARG A 23 19.14 12.40 1.50
C ARG A 23 19.49 11.31 2.51
N ARG A 24 18.74 10.21 2.51
CA ARG A 24 19.08 8.97 3.25
C ARG A 24 20.51 8.53 2.95
N LYS A 25 21.31 8.18 3.95
CA LYS A 25 22.60 7.54 3.70
C LYS A 25 22.39 6.10 3.25
N VAL A 26 23.00 5.73 2.12
CA VAL A 26 22.90 4.41 1.49
C VAL A 26 24.27 4.06 0.88
N PRO A 27 25.14 3.28 1.56
CA PRO A 27 24.86 2.47 2.76
C PRO A 27 24.89 3.24 4.09
N VAL A 28 24.30 2.63 5.13
CA VAL A 28 24.41 3.09 6.52
C VAL A 28 25.63 2.42 7.17
N ALA A 29 26.55 3.22 7.70
CA ALA A 29 27.71 2.70 8.43
C ALA A 29 27.34 2.30 9.86
N SER A 30 27.93 1.24 10.40
CA SER A 30 27.69 0.76 11.78
C SER A 30 28.13 1.76 12.86
N ASN A 31 29.04 2.67 12.53
CA ASN A 31 29.54 3.74 13.40
C ASN A 31 29.14 5.13 12.90
N ASP A 32 27.99 5.25 12.22
CA ASP A 32 27.53 6.53 11.69
C ASP A 32 27.38 7.60 12.80
N THR A 33 27.94 8.78 12.53
CA THR A 33 28.00 9.90 13.48
C THR A 33 27.11 11.08 13.04
N SER A 34 26.15 10.84 12.14
CA SER A 34 25.29 11.91 11.62
C SER A 34 24.52 12.60 12.73
N LEU A 35 24.50 13.93 12.66
CA LEU A 35 23.74 14.77 13.58
C LEU A 35 22.31 15.05 13.09
N SER A 36 21.99 14.59 11.88
CA SER A 36 20.67 14.65 11.25
C SER A 36 20.16 13.25 10.91
N TRP A 37 18.91 12.94 11.25
CA TRP A 37 18.29 11.64 10.96
C TRP A 37 16.76 11.71 10.88
N LEU A 38 16.18 10.68 10.27
CA LEU A 38 14.75 10.39 10.17
C LEU A 38 14.41 9.18 11.05
N GLY A 39 13.21 9.15 11.63
CA GLY A 39 12.74 8.09 12.54
C GLY A 39 13.64 7.87 13.77
N GLY A 40 13.49 6.73 14.45
CA GLY A 40 14.29 6.42 15.63
C GLY A 40 13.83 7.16 16.90
N LEU A 41 14.78 7.46 17.78
CA LEU A 41 14.54 8.20 19.02
C LEU A 41 15.11 9.61 18.93
N PRO A 42 14.40 10.62 19.44
CA PRO A 42 14.92 11.98 19.53
C PRO A 42 16.00 12.06 20.60
N ARG A 43 16.99 12.93 20.39
CA ARG A 43 17.95 13.35 21.43
C ARG A 43 17.58 14.73 21.90
N MET A 44 17.01 14.81 23.10
CA MET A 44 16.52 16.07 23.69
C MET A 44 17.08 16.26 25.10
N PRO A 45 17.41 17.51 25.51
CA PRO A 45 17.74 17.81 26.89
C PRO A 45 16.62 17.40 27.84
N ALA A 46 16.97 16.98 29.06
CA ALA A 46 15.99 16.51 30.06
C ALA A 46 14.94 17.59 30.46
N SER A 47 15.23 18.86 30.21
CA SER A 47 14.30 19.98 30.42
C SER A 47 13.17 20.04 29.38
N VAL A 48 13.36 19.45 28.21
CA VAL A 48 12.37 19.45 27.11
C VAL A 48 11.38 18.31 27.36
N LYS A 49 10.10 18.67 27.51
CA LYS A 49 9.02 17.68 27.68
C LYS A 49 8.65 17.07 26.33
N TRP A 50 8.32 15.77 26.34
CA TRP A 50 7.82 15.08 25.16
C TRP A 50 6.58 15.79 24.57
N PRO A 51 6.57 16.12 23.27
CA PRO A 51 5.45 16.79 22.62
C PRO A 51 4.13 16.01 22.72
N ARG A 52 3.05 16.74 23.03
CA ARG A 52 1.69 16.20 23.15
C ARG A 52 0.69 17.08 22.40
N ASP A 53 -0.37 16.50 21.86
CA ASP A 53 -1.49 17.24 21.27
C ASP A 53 -2.34 17.97 22.33
N LYS A 54 -3.44 18.61 21.89
CA LYS A 54 -4.41 19.28 22.77
C LYS A 54 -5.06 18.33 23.81
N ASP A 55 -5.24 17.06 23.46
CA ASP A 55 -5.87 16.02 24.28
C ASP A 55 -4.84 15.32 25.21
N LYS A 56 -3.59 15.80 25.20
CA LYS A 56 -2.45 15.25 25.94
C LYS A 56 -1.97 13.90 25.40
N SER A 57 -2.39 13.46 24.21
CA SER A 57 -1.81 12.30 23.53
C SER A 57 -0.36 12.60 23.11
N PRO A 58 0.60 11.71 23.39
CA PRO A 58 1.99 11.90 22.98
C PRO A 58 2.15 11.75 21.46
N LEU A 59 3.00 12.59 20.87
CA LEU A 59 3.28 12.57 19.44
C LEU A 59 4.46 11.64 19.13
N HIS A 60 4.46 11.00 17.97
CA HIS A 60 5.56 10.21 17.46
C HIS A 60 6.64 11.10 16.85
N PHE A 61 7.89 10.69 17.00
CA PHE A 61 9.04 11.41 16.47
C PHE A 61 9.32 11.05 15.01
N ILE A 62 9.56 12.05 14.16
CA ILE A 62 9.75 11.89 12.71
C ILE A 62 11.16 12.25 12.27
N ALA A 63 11.71 13.38 12.71
CA ALA A 63 13.00 13.85 12.21
C ALA A 63 13.72 14.71 13.25
N GLN A 64 15.05 14.66 13.23
CA GLN A 64 15.91 15.60 13.95
C GLN A 64 17.00 16.08 13.00
N ILE A 65 17.05 17.39 12.72
CA ILE A 65 17.92 18.00 11.72
C ILE A 65 18.83 19.02 12.38
N HIS A 66 20.13 18.88 12.18
CA HIS A 66 21.14 19.80 12.68
C HIS A 66 21.16 21.08 11.83
N CYS A 67 20.84 22.22 12.46
CA CYS A 67 20.62 23.47 11.74
C CYS A 67 21.90 24.07 11.15
N THR A 68 23.07 23.69 11.67
CA THR A 68 24.37 24.12 11.15
C THR A 68 24.66 23.54 9.77
N ASP A 69 24.04 22.40 9.43
CA ASP A 69 24.21 21.74 8.13
C ASP A 69 23.34 22.40 7.04
N LEU A 70 22.40 23.28 7.42
CA LEU A 70 21.52 23.97 6.49
C LEU A 70 22.22 25.19 5.87
N PRO A 71 22.01 25.48 4.57
CA PRO A 71 22.65 26.60 3.92
C PRO A 71 22.14 27.92 4.48
N ALA A 72 23.03 28.92 4.58
CA ALA A 72 22.73 30.19 5.24
C ALA A 72 21.53 30.91 4.63
N ASP A 73 21.31 30.79 3.31
CA ASP A 73 20.26 31.44 2.54
C ASP A 73 18.93 30.65 2.48
N LEU A 74 18.84 29.48 3.12
CA LEU A 74 17.57 28.75 3.23
C LEU A 74 16.49 29.64 3.86
N TRP A 75 15.26 29.58 3.36
CA TRP A 75 14.14 30.40 3.83
C TRP A 75 14.41 31.91 3.79
N GLY A 76 15.23 32.37 2.83
CA GLY A 76 15.61 33.77 2.71
C GLY A 76 16.52 34.25 3.85
N GLY A 77 17.27 33.34 4.48
CA GLY A 77 18.12 33.66 5.63
C GLY A 77 17.42 33.59 6.99
N ASN A 78 16.13 33.24 7.02
CA ASN A 78 15.37 33.13 8.26
C ASN A 78 15.56 31.76 8.94
N GLY A 79 15.17 31.68 10.22
CA GLY A 79 15.21 30.45 11.03
C GLY A 79 16.57 30.17 11.68
N PRO A 80 16.67 29.08 12.46
CA PRO A 80 17.87 28.77 13.22
C PRO A 80 19.03 28.31 12.32
N ARG A 81 20.26 28.60 12.75
CA ARG A 81 21.51 28.14 12.13
C ARG A 81 22.41 27.37 13.10
N THR A 82 21.92 27.15 14.30
CA THR A 82 22.55 26.38 15.38
C THR A 82 21.48 25.53 16.04
N GLY A 83 21.90 24.48 16.75
CA GLY A 83 20.97 23.57 17.40
C GLY A 83 20.28 22.61 16.41
N TRP A 84 19.15 22.06 16.82
CA TRP A 84 18.40 21.04 16.08
C TRP A 84 16.93 21.40 15.95
N LEU A 85 16.36 21.16 14.77
CA LEU A 85 14.92 21.11 14.55
C LEU A 85 14.44 19.68 14.72
N LEU A 86 13.37 19.50 15.50
CA LEU A 86 12.74 18.19 15.72
C LEU A 86 11.29 18.23 15.29
N LEU A 87 10.87 17.25 14.49
CA LEU A 87 9.50 17.09 14.00
C LEU A 87 8.81 15.95 14.73
N PHE A 88 7.61 16.22 15.22
CA PHE A 88 6.72 15.25 15.87
C PHE A 88 5.32 15.31 15.28
N VAL A 89 4.67 14.15 15.15
CA VAL A 89 3.33 14.01 14.55
C VAL A 89 2.47 13.05 15.35
N HIS A 90 1.14 13.18 15.27
CA HIS A 90 0.22 12.17 15.79
C HIS A 90 -0.07 11.15 14.68
N ALA A 91 0.50 9.95 14.75
CA ALA A 91 0.40 8.97 13.64
C ALA A 91 -1.04 8.55 13.28
N GLU A 92 -1.99 8.61 14.22
CA GLU A 92 -3.40 8.23 13.97
C GLU A 92 -4.36 9.39 13.65
N LYS A 93 -4.15 10.57 14.22
CA LYS A 93 -5.09 11.72 14.14
C LYS A 93 -4.71 12.72 13.06
N LEU A 94 -3.71 12.41 12.25
CA LEU A 94 -3.31 13.26 11.14
C LEU A 94 -4.30 13.01 9.99
N GLU A 95 -5.30 13.87 9.89
CA GLU A 95 -6.27 13.93 8.78
C GLU A 95 -5.82 14.96 7.73
N ASP A 96 -6.64 15.23 6.71
CA ASP A 96 -6.37 16.15 5.60
C ASP A 96 -5.87 17.54 6.05
N GLU A 97 -6.16 17.99 7.28
CA GLU A 97 -5.51 19.14 7.92
C GLU A 97 -5.05 18.79 9.35
N ALA A 98 -3.83 19.19 9.72
CA ALA A 98 -3.32 19.00 11.07
C ALA A 98 -3.94 20.02 12.05
N ARG A 99 -5.05 19.64 12.70
CA ARG A 99 -5.72 20.46 13.72
C ARG A 99 -5.30 20.07 15.14
N GLY A 100 -5.33 21.04 16.06
CA GLY A 100 -5.19 20.76 17.50
C GLY A 100 -3.79 20.36 17.98
N GLY A 101 -2.74 20.72 17.23
CA GLY A 101 -1.36 20.44 17.61
C GLY A 101 -0.94 18.99 17.41
N THR A 102 -1.55 18.29 16.44
CA THR A 102 -1.16 16.96 15.98
C THR A 102 0.18 16.95 15.24
N VAL A 103 0.72 18.11 14.87
CA VAL A 103 2.09 18.29 14.41
C VAL A 103 2.78 19.32 15.30
N LYS A 104 4.02 19.05 15.68
CA LYS A 104 4.86 19.98 16.46
C LYS A 104 6.27 19.98 15.95
N VAL A 105 6.81 21.19 15.77
CA VAL A 105 8.23 21.41 15.54
C VAL A 105 8.83 22.03 16.79
N LEU A 106 9.96 21.49 17.23
CA LEU A 106 10.76 22.04 18.32
C LEU A 106 12.11 22.50 17.78
N HIS A 107 12.66 23.55 18.38
CA HIS A 107 14.07 23.92 18.24
C HIS A 107 14.75 23.73 19.60
N VAL A 108 15.87 23.01 19.61
CA VAL A 108 16.68 22.77 20.81
C VAL A 108 18.13 23.16 20.54
N ASP A 109 18.76 23.85 21.48
CA ASP A 109 20.12 24.37 21.29
C ASP A 109 21.22 23.35 21.65
N GLU A 110 20.87 22.30 22.40
CA GLU A 110 21.79 21.27 22.89
C GLU A 110 21.22 19.86 22.70
N LEU A 111 22.09 18.88 22.48
CA LEU A 111 21.72 17.47 22.46
C LEU A 111 21.67 16.88 23.86
N GLY A 112 20.60 16.15 24.15
CA GLY A 112 20.54 15.26 25.32
C GLY A 112 20.79 13.78 25.00
N PRO A 113 20.48 12.88 25.95
CA PRO A 113 20.41 11.45 25.69
C PRO A 113 19.25 11.12 24.74
N GLU A 114 19.27 9.94 24.13
CA GLU A 114 18.10 9.41 23.42
C GLU A 114 16.95 9.20 24.40
N MET A 115 15.78 9.73 24.06
CA MET A 115 14.58 9.65 24.90
C MET A 115 13.65 8.55 24.41
N LEU A 116 13.34 7.60 25.30
CA LEU A 116 12.31 6.60 25.05
C LEU A 116 10.93 7.27 24.97
N PRO A 117 10.06 6.82 24.05
CA PRO A 117 8.72 7.37 23.94
C PRO A 117 7.90 7.07 25.21
N PRO A 118 6.94 7.95 25.58
CA PRO A 118 6.07 7.71 26.72
C PRO A 118 5.37 6.35 26.64
N ARG A 119 5.20 5.67 27.78
CA ARG A 119 4.55 4.34 27.79
C ARG A 119 3.16 4.33 27.16
N ASN A 120 2.43 5.44 27.25
CA ASN A 120 1.09 5.62 26.71
C ASN A 120 1.04 6.15 25.26
N ILE A 121 2.15 6.15 24.54
CA ILE A 121 2.11 6.37 23.09
C ILE A 121 1.54 5.13 22.40
N ASP A 122 0.75 5.38 21.36
CA ASP A 122 0.23 4.35 20.47
C ASP A 122 1.38 3.68 19.71
N THR A 123 1.18 2.41 19.33
CA THR A 123 2.15 1.73 18.47
C THR A 123 2.10 2.31 17.06
N LEU A 124 3.15 2.06 16.27
CA LEU A 124 3.17 2.56 14.91
C LEU A 124 2.17 1.82 14.04
N ARG A 125 1.22 2.57 13.51
CA ARG A 125 0.26 2.12 12.51
C ARG A 125 0.98 1.88 11.19
N ASN A 126 0.66 0.78 10.52
CA ASN A 126 1.10 0.53 9.16
C ASN A 126 -0.14 0.61 8.24
N GLU A 127 -0.34 1.75 7.58
CA GLU A 127 -1.52 1.96 6.72
C GLU A 127 -1.61 0.93 5.58
N PHE A 128 -0.48 0.45 5.06
CA PHE A 128 -0.45 -0.64 4.09
C PHE A 128 -1.06 -1.94 4.66
N ARG A 129 -0.83 -2.25 5.96
CA ARG A 129 -1.44 -3.42 6.60
C ARG A 129 -2.96 -3.26 6.72
N GLU A 130 -3.44 -2.07 7.08
CA GLU A 130 -4.88 -1.83 7.23
C GLU A 130 -5.63 -1.78 5.90
N ARG A 131 -5.17 -0.98 4.92
CA ARG A 131 -5.81 -0.89 3.61
C ARG A 131 -5.87 -2.24 2.90
N ARG A 132 -4.79 -3.03 3.01
CA ARG A 132 -4.71 -4.36 2.40
C ARG A 132 -5.51 -5.44 3.14
N THR A 133 -6.04 -5.15 4.33
CA THR A 133 -6.87 -6.09 5.12
C THR A 133 -8.29 -5.58 5.37
N GLY A 134 -8.57 -4.30 5.09
CA GLY A 134 -9.86 -3.66 5.32
C GLY A 134 -10.22 -3.50 6.80
N ARG A 135 -9.27 -3.67 7.74
CA ARG A 135 -9.53 -3.66 9.19
C ARG A 135 -8.63 -2.70 9.93
N LYS A 136 -9.20 -2.13 11.00
CA LYS A 136 -8.45 -1.36 11.99
C LYS A 136 -7.34 -2.21 12.59
N HIS A 137 -6.13 -1.68 12.58
CA HIS A 137 -4.95 -2.32 13.16
C HIS A 137 -5.19 -2.58 14.64
N GLN A 138 -4.90 -3.80 15.10
CA GLN A 138 -4.85 -4.12 16.52
C GLN A 138 -3.38 -4.13 16.92
N ALA A 139 -3.00 -3.20 17.79
CA ALA A 139 -1.64 -3.06 18.26
C ALA A 139 -1.11 -4.39 18.83
N HIS A 140 -0.09 -4.95 18.19
CA HIS A 140 0.59 -6.14 18.67
C HIS A 140 1.61 -5.79 19.77
N PRO A 141 1.75 -6.56 20.87
CA PRO A 141 2.69 -6.25 21.95
C PRO A 141 4.16 -6.11 21.53
N ARG A 142 4.54 -6.67 20.38
CA ARG A 142 5.90 -6.60 19.81
C ARG A 142 6.06 -5.46 18.79
N GLU A 143 5.03 -4.66 18.53
CA GLU A 143 5.15 -3.50 17.64
C GLU A 143 6.01 -2.41 18.25
N THR A 144 6.76 -1.75 17.37
CA THR A 144 7.61 -0.65 17.76
C THR A 144 6.78 0.62 17.98
N LYS A 145 7.30 1.48 18.87
CA LYS A 145 6.74 2.82 19.16
C LYS A 145 7.54 3.95 18.50
N ALA A 146 8.55 3.56 17.72
CA ALA A 146 9.47 4.42 17.03
C ALA A 146 9.83 3.76 15.70
N TRP A 147 9.92 4.55 14.63
CA TRP A 147 10.35 4.05 13.33
C TRP A 147 11.85 3.75 13.38
N ARG A 148 12.38 3.11 12.35
CA ARG A 148 13.82 2.91 12.23
C ARG A 148 14.53 4.26 12.19
N LYS A 149 15.68 4.35 12.83
CA LYS A 149 16.57 5.50 12.72
C LYS A 149 17.31 5.41 11.39
N TRP A 150 17.20 6.44 10.55
CA TRP A 150 17.92 6.51 9.29
C TRP A 150 18.72 7.81 9.21
N PRO A 151 20.06 7.76 9.17
CA PRO A 151 20.87 8.97 9.06
C PRO A 151 20.71 9.64 7.70
N VAL A 152 20.68 10.97 7.69
CA VAL A 152 20.52 11.76 6.46
C VAL A 152 21.63 12.77 6.28
N GLU A 153 21.86 13.14 5.02
CA GLU A 153 22.74 14.22 4.60
C GLU A 153 21.93 15.35 3.97
N VAL A 154 22.34 16.58 4.23
CA VAL A 154 21.72 17.77 3.63
C VAL A 154 22.32 18.00 2.26
N VAL A 155 21.51 17.85 1.21
CA VAL A 155 21.90 18.14 -0.18
C VAL A 155 21.20 19.41 -0.63
N VAL A 156 21.97 20.46 -0.92
CA VAL A 156 21.43 21.75 -1.35
C VAL A 156 21.03 21.69 -2.82
N GLN A 157 19.81 22.15 -3.12
CA GLN A 157 19.30 22.32 -4.48
C GLN A 157 18.89 23.77 -4.72
N ARG A 158 19.39 24.34 -5.82
CA ARG A 158 19.06 25.69 -6.29
C ARG A 158 18.39 25.59 -7.65
N TYR A 159 17.24 26.23 -7.81
CA TYR A 159 16.45 26.17 -9.03
C TYR A 159 15.67 27.47 -9.24
N GLY A 160 15.44 27.84 -10.50
CA GLY A 160 14.69 29.05 -10.86
C GLY A 160 13.20 28.75 -11.03
N ARG A 161 12.39 29.82 -11.17
CA ARG A 161 11.02 29.67 -11.66
C ARG A 161 11.03 29.07 -13.07
N SER A 162 10.27 28.00 -13.28
CA SER A 162 9.98 27.51 -14.64
C SER A 162 9.14 28.55 -15.38
N ALA A 163 9.35 28.72 -16.69
CA ALA A 163 8.58 29.64 -17.53
C ALA A 163 7.12 29.21 -17.76
N ILE A 164 6.73 28.04 -17.25
CA ILE A 164 5.35 27.52 -17.30
C ILE A 164 4.71 27.80 -15.95
N ASP A 165 4.08 28.97 -15.87
CA ASP A 165 3.67 29.71 -14.66
C ASP A 165 2.44 29.13 -13.93
N TRP A 166 2.20 27.81 -14.02
CA TRP A 166 1.03 27.14 -13.40
C TRP A 166 1.39 26.13 -12.30
N GLU A 167 2.66 25.82 -12.10
CA GLU A 167 3.12 24.80 -11.14
C GLU A 167 4.12 25.44 -10.16
N HIS A 168 3.64 25.84 -8.97
CA HIS A 168 4.47 26.25 -7.83
C HIS A 168 5.16 25.03 -7.20
N GLU A 169 5.92 24.30 -8.01
CA GLU A 169 6.47 23.00 -7.62
C GLU A 169 7.96 23.05 -7.33
N GLY A 170 8.37 22.32 -6.30
CA GLY A 170 9.77 22.04 -6.02
C GLY A 170 10.37 21.12 -7.09
N PRO A 171 11.71 21.07 -7.26
CA PRO A 171 12.32 20.11 -8.16
C PRO A 171 12.09 18.68 -7.66
N ILE A 172 11.63 17.81 -8.56
CA ILE A 172 11.69 16.36 -8.39
C ILE A 172 13.17 15.95 -8.36
N ALA A 173 13.50 14.91 -7.60
CA ALA A 173 14.86 14.40 -7.51
C ALA A 173 14.94 12.93 -7.95
N THR A 174 15.96 12.61 -8.73
CA THR A 174 16.26 11.23 -9.14
C THR A 174 17.36 10.62 -8.28
N ALA A 175 17.44 9.29 -8.24
CA ALA A 175 18.58 8.61 -7.64
C ALA A 175 19.88 8.91 -8.40
N ALA A 176 19.80 9.17 -9.71
CA ALA A 176 20.95 9.56 -10.53
C ALA A 176 21.54 10.89 -10.07
N GLU A 177 20.69 11.89 -9.83
CA GLU A 177 21.11 13.20 -9.33
C GLU A 177 21.60 13.15 -7.88
N LEU A 178 20.89 12.43 -7.00
CA LEU A 178 21.18 12.45 -5.57
C LEU A 178 22.23 11.44 -5.14
N TYR A 179 22.38 10.31 -5.82
CA TYR A 179 23.31 9.25 -5.42
C TYR A 179 24.37 8.93 -6.47
N GLY A 180 24.31 9.53 -7.66
CA GLY A 180 25.20 9.18 -8.77
C GLY A 180 24.99 7.75 -9.28
N ALA A 181 23.79 7.20 -9.09
CA ALA A 181 23.43 5.81 -9.40
C ALA A 181 22.13 5.77 -10.21
N PRO A 182 21.95 4.81 -11.13
CA PRO A 182 20.72 4.73 -11.92
C PRO A 182 19.48 4.56 -11.03
N ASP A 183 18.36 5.10 -11.48
CA ASP A 183 17.07 4.84 -10.84
C ASP A 183 16.73 3.34 -10.90
N CYS A 184 16.02 2.89 -9.88
CA CYS A 184 15.50 1.54 -9.82
C CYS A 184 13.99 1.57 -10.03
N ASP A 185 13.51 0.90 -11.08
CA ASP A 185 12.08 0.87 -11.44
C ASP A 185 11.22 0.05 -10.46
N ARG A 186 11.81 -0.56 -9.41
CA ARG A 186 11.10 -1.44 -8.47
C ARG A 186 11.28 -1.00 -7.02
N SER A 187 10.21 -0.49 -6.43
CA SER A 187 10.11 -0.18 -4.99
C SER A 187 10.28 -1.44 -4.10
N LEU A 188 10.68 -1.21 -2.84
CA LEU A 188 10.75 -2.24 -1.80
C LEU A 188 9.39 -2.81 -1.40
N ALA A 189 8.29 -2.16 -1.76
CA ALA A 189 6.94 -2.66 -1.55
C ALA A 189 6.57 -3.83 -2.49
N SER A 190 7.37 -4.10 -3.52
CA SER A 190 7.11 -5.18 -4.48
C SER A 190 7.16 -6.56 -3.80
N PRO A 191 6.21 -7.48 -4.09
CA PRO A 191 6.30 -8.86 -3.61
C PRO A 191 7.63 -9.51 -4.00
N GLY A 192 8.22 -10.27 -3.07
CA GLY A 192 9.52 -10.90 -3.26
C GLY A 192 10.73 -9.95 -3.41
N ALA A 193 10.60 -8.65 -3.14
CA ALA A 193 11.68 -7.67 -3.36
C ALA A 193 13.00 -8.00 -2.62
N ILE A 194 12.92 -8.67 -1.47
CA ILE A 194 14.08 -9.06 -0.65
C ILE A 194 14.68 -10.40 -1.12
N GLY A 195 13.88 -11.25 -1.77
CA GLY A 195 14.33 -12.56 -2.26
C GLY A 195 14.64 -13.60 -1.18
N LEU A 196 14.21 -13.40 0.07
CA LEU A 196 14.33 -14.40 1.13
C LEU A 196 13.13 -15.37 1.12
N ASP A 197 13.40 -16.64 1.37
CA ASP A 197 12.43 -17.73 1.49
C ASP A 197 12.13 -18.13 2.93
N ARG A 198 12.75 -17.43 3.88
CA ARG A 198 12.58 -17.62 5.32
C ARG A 198 12.86 -16.33 6.12
N PRO A 199 12.29 -16.20 7.32
CA PRO A 199 12.64 -15.14 8.25
C PRO A 199 14.10 -15.25 8.72
N LEU A 200 14.67 -14.13 9.16
CA LEU A 200 16.02 -14.06 9.70
C LEU A 200 16.06 -14.52 11.17
N THR A 201 15.03 -14.20 11.94
CA THR A 201 14.97 -14.45 13.38
C THR A 201 13.79 -15.32 13.80
N TRP A 202 13.86 -15.88 15.01
CA TRP A 202 12.71 -16.57 15.61
C TRP A 202 11.50 -15.64 15.78
N GLY A 203 11.73 -14.35 16.06
CA GLY A 203 10.69 -13.34 16.13
C GLY A 203 9.98 -13.13 14.81
N GLY A 204 10.71 -13.12 13.70
CA GLY A 204 10.12 -13.05 12.36
C GLY A 204 9.29 -14.29 12.02
N ALA A 205 9.74 -15.49 12.38
CA ALA A 205 8.93 -16.70 12.22
C ALA A 205 7.63 -16.63 13.03
N LEU A 206 7.70 -16.11 14.26
CA LEU A 206 6.51 -15.90 15.09
C LEU A 206 5.55 -14.89 14.44
N ASP A 207 6.05 -13.78 13.86
CA ASP A 207 5.23 -12.80 13.14
C ASP A 207 4.48 -13.40 11.95
N VAL A 208 5.12 -14.29 11.18
CA VAL A 208 4.45 -14.99 10.07
C VAL A 208 3.32 -15.88 10.60
N ILE A 209 3.55 -16.62 11.68
CA ILE A 209 2.54 -17.53 12.25
C ILE A 209 1.38 -16.76 12.87
N GLU A 210 1.64 -15.66 13.58
CA GLU A 210 0.58 -14.81 14.13
C GLU A 210 -0.28 -14.17 13.04
N ALA A 211 0.34 -13.74 11.93
CA ALA A 211 -0.40 -13.22 10.79
C ALA A 211 -1.28 -14.30 10.13
N LEU A 212 -0.79 -15.54 10.00
CA LEU A 212 -1.59 -16.66 9.50
C LEU A 212 -2.74 -17.04 10.44
N ILE A 213 -2.53 -17.04 11.76
CA ILE A 213 -3.60 -17.27 12.74
C ILE A 213 -4.69 -16.20 12.61
N SER A 214 -4.29 -14.95 12.44
CA SER A 214 -5.22 -13.84 12.20
C SER A 214 -6.02 -14.05 10.91
N ASP A 215 -5.38 -14.51 9.84
CA ASP A 215 -6.03 -14.80 8.57
C ASP A 215 -7.05 -15.94 8.63
N LEU A 216 -6.82 -16.91 9.52
CA LEU A 216 -7.67 -18.08 9.73
C LEU A 216 -8.70 -17.89 10.84
N ASN A 217 -8.81 -16.69 11.43
CA ASN A 217 -9.86 -16.42 12.40
C ASN A 217 -11.24 -16.71 11.76
N PRO A 218 -12.08 -17.60 12.34
CA PRO A 218 -13.27 -18.13 11.65
C PRO A 218 -14.24 -17.06 11.13
N ALA A 219 -14.50 -16.01 11.92
CA ALA A 219 -15.40 -14.93 11.53
C ALA A 219 -14.92 -14.22 10.26
N THR A 220 -13.60 -14.16 10.10
CA THR A 220 -12.93 -13.38 9.08
C THR A 220 -12.53 -14.20 7.86
N PHE A 221 -12.25 -15.48 8.08
CA PHE A 221 -11.86 -16.42 7.06
C PHE A 221 -13.02 -16.71 6.10
N ALA A 222 -14.24 -16.88 6.63
CA ALA A 222 -15.44 -17.07 5.82
C ALA A 222 -15.76 -15.84 4.93
N GLU A 223 -15.62 -14.64 5.49
CA GLU A 223 -15.80 -13.38 4.75
C GLU A 223 -14.78 -13.25 3.60
N ARG A 224 -13.50 -13.56 3.85
CA ARG A 224 -12.45 -13.51 2.82
C ARG A 224 -12.60 -14.58 1.77
N PHE A 225 -13.03 -15.77 2.16
CA PHE A 225 -13.29 -16.88 1.24
C PHE A 225 -14.28 -16.46 0.16
N THR A 226 -15.45 -15.94 0.56
CA THR A 226 -16.49 -15.48 -0.38
C THR A 226 -16.08 -14.20 -1.12
N GLY A 227 -15.43 -13.25 -0.43
CA GLY A 227 -14.90 -12.04 -1.06
C GLY A 227 -13.78 -12.29 -2.09
N SER A 228 -13.07 -13.42 -1.99
CA SER A 228 -11.99 -13.83 -2.90
C SER A 228 -12.47 -14.83 -3.97
N CYS A 229 -13.73 -14.69 -4.41
CA CYS A 229 -14.37 -15.51 -5.44
C CYS A 229 -14.68 -16.97 -5.03
N GLY A 230 -14.52 -17.35 -3.76
CA GLY A 230 -14.95 -18.65 -3.26
C GLY A 230 -16.48 -18.75 -3.24
N LEU A 231 -17.03 -19.88 -3.66
CA LEU A 231 -18.47 -20.11 -3.68
C LEU A 231 -18.90 -20.91 -2.45
N ASP A 232 -19.87 -20.39 -1.71
CA ASP A 232 -20.60 -21.06 -0.63
C ASP A 232 -22.06 -21.39 -1.02
N GLY A 233 -22.38 -21.23 -2.30
CA GLY A 233 -23.68 -21.44 -2.91
C GLY A 233 -23.58 -21.35 -4.44
N PRO A 234 -24.69 -21.40 -5.18
CA PRO A 234 -24.65 -21.29 -6.63
C PRO A 234 -24.08 -19.93 -7.07
N PRO A 235 -23.31 -19.87 -8.17
CA PRO A 235 -22.83 -18.60 -8.70
C PRO A 235 -23.97 -17.77 -9.28
N GLU A 236 -23.74 -16.45 -9.40
CA GLU A 236 -24.62 -15.55 -10.15
C GLU A 236 -23.87 -15.02 -11.39
N PRO A 237 -23.96 -15.71 -12.53
CA PRO A 237 -23.24 -15.34 -13.75
C PRO A 237 -23.77 -14.04 -14.39
N ASP A 238 -25.04 -13.72 -14.18
CA ASP A 238 -25.70 -12.54 -14.76
C ASP A 238 -25.67 -11.35 -13.79
N GLN A 239 -24.46 -10.85 -13.51
CA GLN A 239 -24.22 -9.75 -12.56
C GLN A 239 -24.92 -8.46 -12.97
N ASP A 240 -25.01 -8.16 -14.26
CA ASP A 240 -25.64 -6.94 -14.75
C ASP A 240 -27.13 -6.93 -14.39
N ARG A 241 -27.86 -8.00 -14.72
CA ARG A 241 -29.27 -8.07 -14.34
C ARG A 241 -29.47 -8.21 -12.84
N PHE A 242 -28.54 -8.85 -12.13
CA PHE A 242 -28.56 -8.90 -10.68
C PHE A 242 -28.46 -7.49 -10.07
N ASN A 243 -27.49 -6.69 -10.53
CA ASN A 243 -27.27 -5.32 -10.06
C ASN A 243 -28.43 -4.37 -10.43
N ASP A 244 -29.01 -4.52 -11.62
CA ASP A 244 -30.16 -3.73 -12.05
C ASP A 244 -31.42 -4.05 -11.22
N GLU A 245 -31.66 -5.32 -10.90
CA GLU A 245 -32.75 -5.72 -10.01
C GLU A 245 -32.50 -5.25 -8.57
N LEU A 246 -31.25 -5.36 -8.09
CA LEU A 246 -30.85 -4.86 -6.77
C LEU A 246 -31.12 -3.36 -6.65
N ARG A 247 -30.71 -2.56 -7.64
CA ARG A 247 -30.98 -1.11 -7.70
C ARG A 247 -32.48 -0.84 -7.64
N ARG A 248 -33.28 -1.48 -8.51
CA ARG A 248 -34.74 -1.30 -8.54
C ARG A 248 -35.42 -1.63 -7.21
N ARG A 249 -35.01 -2.69 -6.52
CA ARG A 249 -35.57 -3.07 -5.21
C ARG A 249 -35.14 -2.14 -4.09
N LEU A 250 -33.90 -1.67 -4.12
CA LEU A 250 -33.41 -0.66 -3.19
C LEU A 250 -34.18 0.64 -3.36
N ASP A 251 -34.34 1.14 -4.59
CA ASP A 251 -35.08 2.37 -4.88
C ASP A 251 -36.51 2.30 -4.32
N LYS A 252 -37.20 1.16 -4.51
CA LYS A 252 -38.55 0.93 -3.98
C LYS A 252 -38.60 0.85 -2.45
N ARG A 253 -37.58 0.29 -1.79
CA ARG A 253 -37.52 0.21 -0.31
C ARG A 253 -37.12 1.54 0.34
N LEU A 254 -36.50 2.44 -0.42
CA LEU A 254 -35.96 3.71 0.06
C LEU A 254 -36.85 4.90 -0.31
N GLU A 255 -38.15 4.69 -0.57
CA GLU A 255 -39.14 5.71 -0.98
C GLU A 255 -39.33 6.90 -0.01
N SER A 256 -38.48 7.06 1.01
CA SER A 256 -38.28 8.30 1.75
C SER A 256 -36.82 8.45 2.20
N PHE A 257 -36.08 9.42 1.66
CA PHE A 257 -34.75 9.78 2.14
C PHE A 257 -34.85 10.46 3.52
N ASP A 258 -34.44 9.75 4.56
CA ASP A 258 -34.27 10.32 5.91
C ASP A 258 -32.76 10.43 6.22
N TYR A 259 -32.23 11.65 6.19
CA TYR A 259 -30.83 11.97 6.54
C TYR A 259 -30.55 11.93 8.05
N SER A 260 -31.29 11.14 8.82
CA SER A 260 -31.05 11.00 10.25
C SER A 260 -29.74 10.24 10.55
N PRO A 261 -29.07 10.54 11.69
CA PRO A 261 -27.85 9.85 12.10
C PRO A 261 -28.00 8.32 12.05
N GLY A 262 -27.04 7.62 11.45
CA GLY A 262 -27.10 6.17 11.28
C GLY A 262 -27.87 5.68 10.04
N TYR A 263 -28.31 6.57 9.15
CA TYR A 263 -28.89 6.21 7.85
C TYR A 263 -28.01 5.23 7.05
N GLY A 264 -26.70 5.48 6.96
CA GLY A 264 -25.76 4.61 6.25
C GLY A 264 -25.73 3.16 6.74
N PHE A 265 -25.82 2.93 8.06
CA PHE A 265 -25.87 1.59 8.64
C PHE A 265 -27.18 0.87 8.31
N ARG A 266 -28.32 1.58 8.39
CA ARG A 266 -29.63 1.04 8.00
C ARG A 266 -29.70 0.72 6.52
N LEU A 267 -29.17 1.60 5.67
CA LEU A 267 -29.07 1.38 4.23
C LEU A 267 -28.21 0.14 3.90
N GLY A 268 -27.09 -0.04 4.60
CA GLY A 268 -26.26 -1.24 4.50
C GLY A 268 -27.02 -2.51 4.87
N ALA A 269 -27.76 -2.51 5.98
CA ALA A 269 -28.57 -3.64 6.41
C ALA A 269 -29.68 -4.00 5.41
N ILE A 270 -30.42 -2.99 4.92
CA ILE A 270 -31.46 -3.18 3.90
C ILE A 270 -30.86 -3.74 2.61
N ARG A 271 -29.71 -3.22 2.17
CA ARG A 271 -29.00 -3.72 1.00
C ARG A 271 -28.62 -5.19 1.14
N MET A 272 -28.09 -5.59 2.30
CA MET A 272 -27.74 -6.99 2.54
C MET A 272 -28.97 -7.90 2.53
N GLU A 273 -30.09 -7.46 3.13
CA GLU A 273 -31.35 -8.22 3.11
C GLU A 273 -31.87 -8.43 1.67
N VAL A 274 -31.86 -7.38 0.84
CA VAL A 274 -32.29 -7.46 -0.55
C VAL A 274 -31.36 -8.36 -1.38
N ILE A 275 -30.04 -8.26 -1.16
CA ILE A 275 -29.06 -9.14 -1.81
C ILE A 275 -29.35 -10.60 -1.47
N GLU A 276 -29.59 -10.91 -0.18
CA GLU A 276 -29.84 -12.27 0.27
C GLU A 276 -31.16 -12.83 -0.30
N GLN A 277 -32.20 -11.99 -0.32
CA GLN A 277 -33.47 -12.34 -0.97
C GLN A 277 -33.28 -12.64 -2.46
N LEU A 278 -32.54 -11.79 -3.19
CA LEU A 278 -32.27 -12.00 -4.61
C LEU A 278 -31.46 -13.27 -4.88
N LYS A 279 -30.43 -13.54 -4.07
CA LYS A 279 -29.65 -14.78 -4.16
C LYS A 279 -30.53 -16.01 -3.92
N SER A 280 -31.45 -15.94 -2.95
CA SER A 280 -32.41 -17.00 -2.65
C SER A 280 -33.37 -17.26 -3.83
N GLU A 281 -33.97 -16.21 -4.39
CA GLU A 281 -34.88 -16.30 -5.53
C GLU A 281 -34.19 -16.81 -6.81
N ARG A 282 -32.91 -16.51 -6.97
CA ARG A 282 -32.10 -16.88 -8.14
C ARG A 282 -31.24 -18.13 -7.89
N ARG A 283 -31.52 -18.89 -6.84
CA ARG A 283 -30.72 -20.07 -6.47
C ARG A 283 -30.79 -21.22 -7.49
N THR A 284 -31.81 -21.22 -8.36
CA THR A 284 -32.00 -22.23 -9.43
C THR A 284 -31.94 -21.60 -10.82
N GLY A 285 -31.76 -22.42 -11.85
CA GLY A 285 -31.59 -22.04 -13.26
C GLY A 285 -30.30 -21.30 -13.55
N TRP A 286 -29.30 -21.38 -12.67
CA TRP A 286 -28.05 -20.64 -12.83
C TRP A 286 -27.14 -21.28 -13.88
N ILE A 287 -27.20 -22.60 -14.10
CA ILE A 287 -26.44 -23.26 -15.18
C ILE A 287 -26.90 -22.73 -16.54
N GLU A 288 -28.21 -22.67 -16.76
CA GLU A 288 -28.79 -22.11 -17.98
C GLU A 288 -28.44 -20.63 -18.13
N ARG A 289 -28.43 -19.86 -17.03
CA ARG A 289 -27.98 -18.46 -17.07
C ARG A 289 -26.51 -18.33 -17.47
N SER A 290 -25.63 -19.20 -17.00
CA SER A 290 -24.21 -19.21 -17.42
C SER A 290 -24.06 -19.34 -18.93
N PHE A 291 -24.77 -20.28 -19.55
CA PHE A 291 -24.77 -20.43 -21.01
C PHE A 291 -25.37 -19.22 -21.72
N ARG A 292 -26.47 -18.66 -21.20
CA ARG A 292 -27.08 -17.45 -21.78
C ARG A 292 -26.16 -16.23 -21.76
N VAL A 293 -25.42 -16.02 -20.66
CA VAL A 293 -24.42 -14.95 -20.54
C VAL A 293 -23.28 -15.17 -21.52
N LEU A 294 -22.80 -16.41 -21.64
CA LEU A 294 -21.75 -16.78 -22.57
C LEU A 294 -22.16 -16.55 -24.04
N GLU A 295 -23.37 -16.95 -24.43
CA GLU A 295 -23.94 -16.71 -25.76
C GLU A 295 -24.16 -15.21 -26.05
N ALA A 296 -24.49 -14.41 -25.04
CA ALA A 296 -24.58 -12.96 -25.19
C ALA A 296 -23.20 -12.36 -25.47
N LYS A 297 -22.18 -12.76 -24.71
CA LYS A 297 -20.79 -12.32 -24.90
C LYS A 297 -20.26 -12.72 -26.28
N GLU A 298 -20.42 -13.97 -26.69
CA GLU A 298 -19.99 -14.43 -28.02
C GLU A 298 -20.62 -13.61 -29.15
N ARG A 299 -21.92 -13.30 -29.06
CA ARG A 299 -22.60 -12.45 -30.04
C ARG A 299 -22.06 -11.02 -30.03
N GLU A 300 -21.85 -10.44 -28.86
CA GLU A 300 -21.32 -9.08 -28.72
C GLU A 300 -19.91 -8.96 -29.31
N TRP A 301 -18.98 -9.83 -28.88
CA TRP A 301 -17.60 -9.81 -29.35
C TRP A 301 -17.50 -10.21 -30.82
N GLY A 302 -18.32 -11.18 -31.27
CA GLY A 302 -18.44 -11.54 -32.68
C GLY A 302 -18.92 -10.37 -33.55
N ALA A 303 -19.89 -9.57 -33.07
CA ALA A 303 -20.34 -8.37 -33.76
C ALA A 303 -19.27 -7.27 -33.80
N LYS A 304 -18.58 -7.02 -32.68
CA LYS A 304 -17.44 -6.07 -32.62
C LYS A 304 -16.34 -6.45 -33.61
N ARG A 305 -16.00 -7.74 -33.67
CA ARG A 305 -15.06 -8.30 -34.65
C ARG A 305 -15.51 -8.09 -36.08
N ALA A 306 -16.77 -8.43 -36.41
CA ALA A 306 -17.32 -8.27 -37.74
C ALA A 306 -17.32 -6.79 -38.19
N ASN A 307 -17.66 -5.87 -37.30
CA ASN A 307 -17.63 -4.43 -37.56
C ASN A 307 -16.21 -3.94 -37.86
N ASN A 308 -15.22 -4.35 -37.05
CA ASN A 308 -13.81 -3.96 -37.27
C ASN A 308 -13.26 -4.58 -38.57
N LEU A 309 -13.71 -5.78 -38.95
CA LEU A 309 -13.32 -6.40 -40.22
C LEU A 309 -13.89 -5.63 -41.42
N ALA A 310 -15.15 -5.18 -41.35
CA ALA A 310 -15.76 -4.34 -42.38
C ALA A 310 -15.05 -2.98 -42.48
N GLU A 311 -14.73 -2.36 -41.34
CA GLU A 311 -13.98 -1.11 -41.26
C GLU A 311 -12.56 -1.26 -41.83
N LEU A 312 -11.87 -2.36 -41.51
CA LEU A 312 -10.55 -2.69 -42.06
C LEU A 312 -10.59 -2.79 -43.59
N GLN A 313 -11.61 -3.44 -44.15
CA GLN A 313 -11.77 -3.57 -45.61
C GLN A 313 -11.97 -2.20 -46.27
N ALA A 314 -12.81 -1.34 -45.69
CA ALA A 314 -13.04 0.01 -46.18
C ALA A 314 -11.77 0.88 -46.10
N ALA A 315 -11.04 0.81 -44.99
CA ALA A 315 -9.80 1.56 -44.78
C ALA A 315 -8.69 1.12 -45.76
N ARG A 316 -8.56 -0.19 -46.04
CA ARG A 316 -7.64 -0.71 -47.06
C ARG A 316 -7.99 -0.19 -48.46
N ALA A 317 -9.28 -0.13 -48.79
CA ALA A 317 -9.73 0.43 -50.07
C ALA A 317 -9.47 1.94 -50.19
N ALA A 318 -9.54 2.67 -49.07
CA ALA A 318 -9.28 4.10 -49.00
C ALA A 318 -7.79 4.49 -48.84
N GLY A 319 -6.89 3.53 -48.59
CA GLY A 319 -5.48 3.79 -48.32
C GLY A 319 -5.21 4.40 -46.93
N ASP A 320 -6.14 4.28 -45.98
CA ASP A 320 -6.00 4.80 -44.62
C ASP A 320 -5.16 3.85 -43.73
N ALA A 321 -3.85 4.07 -43.74
CA ALA A 321 -2.90 3.22 -43.01
C ALA A 321 -3.05 3.27 -41.48
N GLU A 322 -3.63 4.33 -40.90
CA GLU A 322 -3.83 4.44 -39.46
C GLU A 322 -5.01 3.58 -39.00
N THR A 323 -6.14 3.70 -39.69
CA THR A 323 -7.32 2.87 -39.41
C THR A 323 -7.03 1.39 -39.67
N VAL A 324 -6.25 1.07 -40.72
CA VAL A 324 -5.81 -0.32 -40.96
C VAL A 324 -5.08 -0.90 -39.74
N ARG A 325 -4.06 -0.21 -39.21
CA ARG A 325 -3.31 -0.69 -38.04
C ARG A 325 -4.20 -0.83 -36.80
N ARG A 326 -5.07 0.14 -36.54
CA ARG A 326 -6.01 0.10 -35.41
C ARG A 326 -6.93 -1.11 -35.50
N CYS A 327 -7.57 -1.32 -36.65
CA CYS A 327 -8.51 -2.43 -36.84
C CYS A 327 -7.82 -3.80 -36.79
N GLU A 328 -6.60 -3.92 -37.34
CA GLU A 328 -5.81 -5.17 -37.24
C GLU A 328 -5.54 -5.54 -35.78
N GLY A 329 -5.11 -4.59 -34.94
CA GLY A 329 -4.90 -4.85 -33.51
C GLY A 329 -6.18 -5.22 -32.76
N TRP A 330 -7.30 -4.56 -33.05
CA TRP A 330 -8.58 -4.92 -32.43
C TRP A 330 -9.10 -6.28 -32.88
N ILE A 331 -8.95 -6.63 -34.16
CA ILE A 331 -9.35 -7.95 -34.67
C ILE A 331 -8.54 -9.05 -34.00
N GLU A 332 -7.23 -8.88 -33.85
CA GLU A 332 -6.37 -9.84 -33.15
C GLU A 332 -6.84 -10.04 -31.69
N TYR A 333 -7.12 -8.94 -30.98
CA TYR A 333 -7.69 -9.00 -29.63
C TYR A 333 -9.02 -9.77 -29.60
N TYR A 334 -9.97 -9.45 -30.50
CA TYR A 334 -11.26 -10.13 -30.54
C TYR A 334 -11.15 -11.60 -30.96
N ASP A 335 -10.22 -11.96 -31.84
CA ASP A 335 -9.97 -13.36 -32.21
C ASP A 335 -9.56 -14.19 -30.98
N VAL A 336 -8.67 -13.64 -30.15
CA VAL A 336 -8.26 -14.27 -28.88
C VAL A 336 -9.46 -14.39 -27.94
N THR A 337 -10.21 -13.31 -27.73
CA THR A 337 -11.37 -13.32 -26.82
C THR A 337 -12.46 -14.30 -27.27
N VAL A 338 -12.81 -14.34 -28.55
CA VAL A 338 -13.83 -15.27 -29.07
C VAL A 338 -13.36 -16.72 -28.89
N ARG A 339 -12.09 -17.03 -29.16
CA ARG A 339 -11.53 -18.36 -28.92
C ARG A 339 -11.60 -18.74 -27.44
N GLU A 340 -11.26 -17.84 -26.52
CA GLU A 340 -11.36 -18.09 -25.07
C GLU A 340 -12.82 -18.35 -24.63
N LEU A 341 -13.81 -17.69 -25.23
CA LEU A 341 -15.23 -17.94 -24.96
C LEU A 341 -15.66 -19.32 -25.48
N GLU A 342 -15.20 -19.75 -26.66
CA GLU A 342 -15.46 -21.09 -27.21
C GLU A 342 -14.83 -22.20 -26.36
N GLU A 343 -13.60 -22.00 -25.90
CA GLU A 343 -12.91 -22.90 -24.97
C GLU A 343 -13.68 -22.98 -23.64
N HIS A 344 -14.15 -21.84 -23.13
CA HIS A 344 -14.95 -21.79 -21.91
C HIS A 344 -16.33 -22.47 -22.08
N ARG A 345 -16.97 -22.34 -23.25
CA ARG A 345 -18.21 -23.08 -23.58
C ARG A 345 -17.98 -24.58 -23.53
N THR A 346 -16.90 -25.03 -24.16
CA THR A 346 -16.52 -26.45 -24.20
C THR A 346 -16.32 -26.96 -22.77
N TYR A 347 -15.55 -26.22 -21.96
CA TYR A 347 -15.32 -26.53 -20.55
C TYR A 347 -16.63 -26.64 -19.75
N LEU A 348 -17.54 -25.65 -19.83
CA LEU A 348 -18.80 -25.70 -19.11
C LEU A 348 -19.72 -26.83 -19.59
N THR A 349 -19.70 -27.14 -20.89
CA THR A 349 -20.46 -28.25 -21.47
C THR A 349 -20.00 -29.58 -20.90
N GLU A 350 -18.69 -29.82 -20.84
CA GLU A 350 -18.10 -31.02 -20.25
C GLU A 350 -18.36 -31.09 -18.75
N LEU A 351 -18.19 -29.96 -18.05
CA LEU A 351 -18.39 -29.86 -16.60
C LEU A 351 -19.83 -30.17 -16.20
N PHE A 352 -20.82 -29.68 -16.96
CA PHE A 352 -22.24 -29.84 -16.67
C PHE A 352 -22.89 -31.04 -17.36
N ALA A 353 -22.19 -31.76 -18.23
CA ALA A 353 -22.68 -33.01 -18.83
C ALA A 353 -23.31 -34.00 -17.82
N PRO A 354 -22.74 -34.25 -16.63
CA PRO A 354 -23.35 -35.12 -15.62
C PRO A 354 -24.46 -34.45 -14.77
N TYR A 355 -24.69 -33.14 -14.91
CA TYR A 355 -25.58 -32.33 -14.08
C TYR A 355 -26.74 -31.73 -14.88
N GLN A 356 -27.49 -32.59 -15.58
CA GLN A 356 -28.60 -32.16 -16.43
C GLN A 356 -29.91 -31.95 -15.64
N GLY A 357 -30.66 -30.92 -16.03
CA GLY A 357 -31.96 -30.60 -15.44
C GLY A 357 -31.90 -30.08 -13.99
N PRO A 358 -33.07 -29.82 -13.37
CA PRO A 358 -33.15 -29.24 -12.03
C PRO A 358 -32.47 -30.07 -10.95
N ASP A 359 -32.60 -31.39 -11.00
CA ASP A 359 -31.98 -32.30 -10.02
C ASP A 359 -30.46 -32.35 -10.18
N GLY A 360 -29.95 -32.31 -11.42
CA GLY A 360 -28.53 -32.23 -11.71
C GLY A 360 -27.91 -30.92 -11.22
N GLU A 361 -28.58 -29.79 -11.48
CA GLU A 361 -28.16 -28.48 -10.97
C GLU A 361 -28.16 -28.43 -9.44
N ALA A 362 -29.19 -28.99 -8.78
CA ALA A 362 -29.25 -29.09 -7.34
C ALA A 362 -28.11 -29.95 -6.78
N ALA A 363 -27.80 -31.07 -7.42
CA ALA A 363 -26.69 -31.94 -7.03
C ALA A 363 -25.33 -31.24 -7.16
N PHE A 364 -25.09 -30.49 -8.23
CA PHE A 364 -23.86 -29.71 -8.38
C PHE A 364 -23.77 -28.56 -7.38
N THR A 365 -24.89 -27.87 -7.13
CA THR A 365 -24.97 -26.84 -6.08
C THR A 365 -24.60 -27.41 -4.72
N ALA A 366 -25.11 -28.59 -4.37
CA ALA A 366 -24.73 -29.27 -3.13
C ALA A 366 -23.22 -29.63 -3.08
N GLN A 367 -22.57 -29.94 -4.21
CA GLN A 367 -21.12 -30.13 -4.25
C GLN A 367 -20.34 -28.84 -4.01
N ILE A 368 -20.81 -27.71 -4.54
CA ILE A 368 -20.24 -26.39 -4.25
C ILE A 368 -20.27 -26.13 -2.76
N GLU A 369 -21.45 -26.25 -2.15
CA GLU A 369 -21.68 -25.99 -0.73
C GLU A 369 -20.88 -26.93 0.18
N ALA A 370 -20.83 -28.23 -0.16
CA ALA A 370 -20.04 -29.21 0.56
C ALA A 370 -18.53 -28.88 0.52
N SER A 371 -18.03 -28.44 -0.64
CA SER A 371 -16.63 -28.04 -0.79
C SER A 371 -16.30 -26.77 0.01
N ALA A 372 -17.23 -25.82 0.07
CA ALA A 372 -17.10 -24.60 0.88
C ALA A 372 -17.05 -24.93 2.38
N ALA A 373 -18.00 -25.74 2.87
CA ALA A 373 -18.02 -26.20 4.25
C ALA A 373 -16.74 -26.95 4.62
N ALA A 374 -16.24 -27.82 3.73
CA ALA A 374 -14.97 -28.52 3.91
C ALA A 374 -13.79 -27.55 3.98
N HIS A 375 -13.77 -26.49 3.15
CA HIS A 375 -12.73 -25.46 3.15
C HIS A 375 -12.73 -24.63 4.44
N LEU A 376 -13.90 -24.21 4.92
CA LEU A 376 -14.02 -23.47 6.19
C LEU A 376 -13.60 -24.34 7.38
N ALA A 377 -14.02 -25.59 7.41
CA ALA A 377 -13.58 -26.55 8.42
C ALA A 377 -12.07 -26.83 8.33
N TRP A 378 -11.50 -26.86 7.13
CA TRP A 378 -10.06 -26.96 6.91
C TRP A 378 -9.33 -25.75 7.51
N GLY A 379 -9.79 -24.53 7.24
CA GLY A 379 -9.20 -23.31 7.79
C GLY A 379 -9.20 -23.30 9.33
N ALA A 380 -10.31 -23.72 9.95
CA ALA A 380 -10.39 -23.86 11.41
C ALA A 380 -9.36 -24.86 11.96
N ARG A 381 -9.21 -26.04 11.32
CA ARG A 381 -8.19 -27.03 11.70
C ARG A 381 -6.77 -26.50 11.52
N GLN A 382 -6.52 -25.73 10.46
CA GLN A 382 -5.21 -25.11 10.26
C GLN A 382 -4.91 -24.06 11.33
N GLY A 383 -5.90 -23.24 11.72
CA GLY A 383 -5.75 -22.27 12.81
C GLY A 383 -5.32 -22.93 14.12
N GLU A 384 -5.97 -24.03 14.50
CA GLU A 384 -5.60 -24.83 15.67
C GLU A 384 -4.18 -25.43 15.56
N ALA A 385 -3.82 -25.94 14.37
CA ALA A 385 -2.47 -26.46 14.14
C ALA A 385 -1.39 -25.38 14.27
N LEU A 386 -1.68 -24.14 13.85
CA LEU A 386 -0.77 -23.01 14.01
C LEU A 386 -0.58 -22.59 15.47
N LEU A 387 -1.58 -22.77 16.35
CA LEU A 387 -1.42 -22.47 17.78
C LEU A 387 -0.36 -23.35 18.44
N HIS A 388 -0.16 -24.58 17.96
CA HIS A 388 0.95 -25.43 18.39
C HIS A 388 2.31 -24.80 18.04
N TRP A 389 2.47 -24.35 16.80
CA TRP A 389 3.69 -23.68 16.33
C TRP A 389 3.92 -22.33 17.01
N HIS A 390 2.85 -21.57 17.25
CA HIS A 390 2.89 -20.32 17.99
C HIS A 390 3.50 -20.52 19.38
N LYS A 391 3.02 -21.53 20.13
CA LYS A 391 3.57 -21.87 21.44
C LYS A 391 5.04 -22.30 21.37
N TYR A 392 5.43 -23.07 20.36
CA TYR A 392 6.82 -23.47 20.14
C TYR A 392 7.74 -22.26 19.90
N LEU A 393 7.29 -21.31 19.08
CA LEU A 393 8.05 -20.11 18.71
C LEU A 393 8.12 -19.09 19.86
N LEU A 394 7.07 -18.97 20.68
CA LEU A 394 7.08 -18.12 21.89
C LEU A 394 8.13 -18.54 22.92
N ALA A 395 8.55 -19.81 22.93
CA ALA A 395 9.58 -20.31 23.82
C ALA A 395 11.02 -19.96 23.36
N LYS A 396 11.16 -19.31 22.19
CA LYS A 396 12.46 -18.90 21.62
C LYS A 396 12.80 -17.47 21.97
N VAL A 397 14.08 -17.12 21.93
CA VAL A 397 14.54 -15.74 22.08
C VAL A 397 14.29 -15.00 20.75
N PRO A 398 13.42 -13.97 20.70
CA PRO A 398 12.95 -13.42 19.42
C PRO A 398 14.05 -12.86 18.52
N GLY A 399 15.09 -12.24 19.09
CA GLY A 399 16.19 -11.64 18.33
C GLY A 399 17.27 -12.61 17.88
N GLU A 400 17.22 -13.89 18.29
CA GLU A 400 18.19 -14.88 17.85
C GLU A 400 17.92 -15.33 16.41
N ARG A 401 19.01 -15.68 15.71
CA ARG A 401 18.96 -16.16 14.33
C ARG A 401 18.16 -17.46 14.23
N LEU A 402 17.25 -17.50 13.25
CA LEU A 402 16.54 -18.70 12.87
C LEU A 402 17.45 -19.58 11.99
N PRO A 403 17.79 -20.81 12.42
CA PRO A 403 18.49 -21.77 11.56
C PRO A 403 17.58 -22.22 10.41
N GLU A 404 18.18 -22.51 9.25
CA GLU A 404 17.44 -22.94 8.05
C GLU A 404 16.58 -24.19 8.30
N SER A 405 17.13 -25.20 9.01
CA SER A 405 16.38 -26.40 9.39
C SER A 405 15.12 -26.09 10.21
N GLY A 406 15.20 -25.10 11.10
CA GLY A 406 14.06 -24.69 11.92
C GLY A 406 12.91 -24.10 11.10
N TRP A 407 13.22 -23.42 10.00
CA TRP A 407 12.20 -22.96 9.06
C TRP A 407 11.68 -24.07 8.16
N ASN A 408 12.55 -24.96 7.68
CA ASN A 408 12.16 -26.04 6.77
C ASN A 408 11.08 -26.95 7.38
N ASP A 409 11.21 -27.31 8.66
CA ASP A 409 10.20 -28.10 9.37
C ASP A 409 8.84 -27.38 9.44
N LEU A 410 8.87 -26.07 9.72
CA LEU A 410 7.67 -25.24 9.80
C LEU A 410 7.02 -25.08 8.42
N ALA A 411 7.80 -24.73 7.39
CA ALA A 411 7.34 -24.57 6.02
C ALA A 411 6.74 -25.87 5.45
N ALA A 412 7.37 -27.01 5.75
CA ALA A 412 6.81 -28.33 5.40
C ALA A 412 5.45 -28.56 6.06
N ALA A 413 5.30 -28.22 7.35
CA ALA A 413 4.02 -28.34 8.04
C ALA A 413 2.93 -27.41 7.45
N LEU A 414 3.29 -26.17 7.09
CA LEU A 414 2.39 -25.22 6.44
C LEU A 414 1.92 -25.70 5.06
N GLY A 415 2.80 -26.38 4.31
CA GLY A 415 2.51 -26.93 2.98
C GLY A 415 1.83 -28.31 2.98
N ALA A 416 1.79 -29.01 4.10
CA ALA A 416 1.34 -30.40 4.17
C ALA A 416 -0.17 -30.59 3.97
N SER A 417 -0.98 -29.55 4.20
CA SER A 417 -2.43 -29.62 4.10
C SER A 417 -2.97 -28.81 2.93
N ARG A 418 -3.91 -29.41 2.18
CA ARG A 418 -4.59 -28.80 1.03
C ARG A 418 -6.10 -28.82 1.23
N SER A 419 -6.75 -27.81 0.69
CA SER A 419 -8.21 -27.74 0.54
C SER A 419 -8.58 -27.55 -0.92
N GLU A 420 -9.75 -28.05 -1.30
CA GLU A 420 -10.34 -27.79 -2.62
C GLU A 420 -11.73 -27.19 -2.47
N TYR A 421 -12.05 -26.22 -3.32
CA TYR A 421 -13.35 -25.56 -3.34
C TYR A 421 -13.69 -25.04 -4.72
N TRP A 422 -14.97 -24.78 -4.97
CA TRP A 422 -15.42 -24.12 -6.19
C TRP A 422 -15.31 -22.60 -6.07
N ALA A 423 -14.82 -21.96 -7.13
CA ALA A 423 -14.66 -20.52 -7.21
C ALA A 423 -15.21 -19.99 -8.53
N TRP A 424 -15.74 -18.78 -8.51
CA TRP A 424 -16.21 -18.08 -9.71
C TRP A 424 -15.77 -16.61 -9.66
N SER A 425 -15.08 -16.17 -10.72
CA SER A 425 -14.61 -14.77 -10.83
C SER A 425 -15.64 -13.95 -11.61
N PRO A 426 -16.15 -12.84 -11.07
CA PRO A 426 -17.00 -11.91 -11.81
C PRO A 426 -16.31 -11.28 -13.03
N GLN A 427 -14.98 -11.14 -12.99
CA GLN A 427 -14.20 -10.48 -14.04
C GLN A 427 -14.03 -11.37 -15.27
N THR A 428 -13.68 -12.65 -15.05
CA THR A 428 -13.46 -13.59 -16.16
C THR A 428 -14.69 -14.44 -16.44
N ASP A 429 -15.69 -14.42 -15.54
CA ASP A 429 -16.90 -15.25 -15.57
C ASP A 429 -16.62 -16.76 -15.57
N VAL A 430 -15.43 -17.15 -15.09
CA VAL A 430 -14.97 -18.55 -15.11
C VAL A 430 -15.31 -19.23 -13.79
N LEU A 431 -16.10 -20.30 -13.87
CA LEU A 431 -16.28 -21.26 -12.79
C LEU A 431 -15.12 -22.26 -12.82
N ARG A 432 -14.46 -22.50 -11.67
CA ARG A 432 -13.36 -23.48 -11.59
C ARG A 432 -13.22 -24.07 -10.20
N LYS A 433 -12.69 -25.29 -10.13
CA LYS A 433 -12.25 -25.88 -8.87
C LYS A 433 -10.85 -25.35 -8.53
N ARG A 434 -10.69 -24.76 -7.34
CA ARG A 434 -9.40 -24.31 -6.82
C ARG A 434 -8.86 -25.32 -5.82
N ALA A 435 -7.54 -25.39 -5.77
CA ALA A 435 -6.77 -26.16 -4.83
C ALA A 435 -5.79 -25.22 -4.13
N VAL A 436 -5.83 -25.17 -2.80
CA VAL A 436 -5.03 -24.24 -2.01
C VAL A 436 -4.36 -24.93 -0.83
N THR A 437 -3.17 -24.48 -0.49
CA THR A 437 -2.48 -24.72 0.79
C THR A 437 -2.49 -23.42 1.60
N LEU A 438 -1.90 -23.42 2.80
CA LEU A 438 -1.65 -22.17 3.50
C LEU A 438 -0.63 -21.33 2.72
N ASP A 439 -1.06 -20.17 2.25
CA ASP A 439 -0.17 -19.19 1.62
C ASP A 439 0.41 -18.26 2.69
N TYR A 440 1.65 -18.53 3.07
CA TYR A 440 2.42 -17.70 4.00
C TYR A 440 3.34 -16.70 3.30
N ARG A 441 3.44 -16.74 1.97
CA ARG A 441 4.47 -15.98 1.23
C ARG A 441 4.27 -14.49 1.36
N ARG A 442 3.00 -14.04 1.32
CA ARG A 442 2.63 -12.64 1.56
C ARG A 442 3.13 -12.11 2.90
N HIS A 443 2.98 -12.90 3.97
CA HIS A 443 3.41 -12.51 5.31
C HIS A 443 4.92 -12.57 5.44
N LEU A 444 5.53 -13.61 4.87
CA LEU A 444 6.97 -13.78 4.82
C LEU A 444 7.67 -12.60 4.14
N ASP A 445 7.18 -12.14 2.99
CA ASP A 445 7.74 -10.98 2.29
C ASP A 445 7.67 -9.71 3.15
N THR A 446 6.57 -9.53 3.89
CA THR A 446 6.40 -8.37 4.79
C THR A 446 7.37 -8.43 5.96
N VAL A 447 7.51 -9.59 6.59
CA VAL A 447 8.39 -9.81 7.75
C VAL A 447 9.85 -9.68 7.35
N THR A 448 10.27 -10.37 6.29
CA THR A 448 11.66 -10.35 5.82
C THR A 448 12.10 -8.96 5.37
N ARG A 449 11.20 -8.17 4.76
CA ARG A 449 11.45 -6.75 4.48
C ARG A 449 11.72 -5.96 5.76
N GLY A 450 10.90 -6.13 6.79
CA GLY A 450 11.11 -5.47 8.08
C GLY A 450 12.45 -5.84 8.72
N GLU A 451 12.75 -7.13 8.83
CA GLU A 451 13.99 -7.63 9.45
C GLU A 451 15.24 -7.17 8.69
N VAL A 452 15.23 -7.24 7.36
CA VAL A 452 16.35 -6.79 6.52
C VAL A 452 16.57 -5.29 6.66
N LEU A 453 15.50 -4.49 6.68
CA LEU A 453 15.61 -3.04 6.89
C LEU A 453 16.12 -2.70 8.29
N ASP A 454 15.71 -3.44 9.33
CA ASP A 454 16.23 -3.25 10.70
C ASP A 454 17.72 -3.56 10.81
N VAL A 455 18.18 -4.62 10.14
CA VAL A 455 19.60 -4.97 10.07
C VAL A 455 20.37 -3.93 9.23
N TYR A 456 19.80 -3.48 8.11
CA TYR A 456 20.42 -2.45 7.26
C TYR A 456 20.58 -1.12 7.99
N ALA A 457 19.53 -0.63 8.66
CA ALA A 457 19.53 0.64 9.37
C ALA A 457 20.50 0.67 10.56
N ARG A 458 20.88 -0.49 11.09
CA ARG A 458 21.92 -0.62 12.13
C ARG A 458 23.35 -0.70 11.56
N GLY A 459 23.51 -0.70 10.23
CA GLY A 459 24.80 -0.93 9.59
C GLY A 459 25.31 -2.36 9.76
N GLU A 460 24.39 -3.32 9.94
CA GLU A 460 24.69 -4.74 10.22
C GLU A 460 24.39 -5.63 9.01
N ILE A 461 24.24 -5.07 7.80
CA ILE A 461 23.74 -5.80 6.61
C ILE A 461 24.55 -7.04 6.24
N GLU A 462 25.87 -7.04 6.49
CA GLU A 462 26.73 -8.19 6.27
C GLU A 462 26.39 -9.41 7.16
N GLN A 463 25.65 -9.18 8.25
CA GLN A 463 25.19 -10.22 9.18
C GLN A 463 23.79 -10.77 8.81
N SER A 464 23.13 -10.18 7.80
CA SER A 464 21.77 -10.58 7.37
C SER A 464 21.72 -11.98 6.74
N GLY A 465 22.83 -12.44 6.17
CA GLY A 465 22.87 -13.68 5.38
C GLY A 465 22.36 -13.52 3.93
N LEU A 466 22.14 -12.29 3.47
CA LEU A 466 21.92 -11.99 2.04
C LEU A 466 23.20 -12.19 1.23
N SER A 467 23.06 -12.61 -0.03
CA SER A 467 24.19 -12.63 -0.98
C SER A 467 24.63 -11.22 -1.36
N PRO A 468 25.87 -11.03 -1.85
CA PRO A 468 26.33 -9.73 -2.36
C PRO A 468 25.40 -9.14 -3.43
N GLU A 469 24.84 -9.97 -4.30
CA GLU A 469 23.89 -9.55 -5.34
C GLU A 469 22.57 -9.08 -4.75
N GLN A 470 22.07 -9.75 -3.70
CA GLN A 470 20.87 -9.31 -2.99
C GLN A 470 21.10 -7.99 -2.24
N ILE A 471 22.29 -7.80 -1.65
CA ILE A 471 22.67 -6.55 -0.97
C ILE A 471 22.78 -5.40 -1.99
N ASP A 472 23.37 -5.65 -3.16
CA ASP A 472 23.44 -4.67 -4.25
C ASP A 472 22.03 -4.28 -4.75
N ASP A 473 21.16 -5.26 -4.98
CA ASP A 473 19.78 -4.99 -5.40
C ASP A 473 18.99 -4.20 -4.35
N LEU A 474 19.09 -4.60 -3.07
CA LEU A 474 18.52 -3.86 -1.94
C LEU A 474 19.02 -2.42 -1.90
N THR A 475 20.33 -2.22 -2.06
CA THR A 475 20.98 -0.90 -2.05
C THR A 475 20.48 -0.02 -3.18
N ARG A 476 20.28 -0.57 -4.39
CA ARG A 476 19.65 0.18 -5.50
C ARG A 476 18.23 0.60 -5.16
N ARG A 477 17.42 -0.29 -4.59
CA ARG A 477 16.02 0.01 -4.23
C ARG A 477 15.91 1.01 -3.09
N LEU A 478 16.83 1.02 -2.15
CA LEU A 478 16.87 2.00 -1.05
C LEU A 478 17.13 3.43 -1.53
N ARG A 479 17.68 3.59 -2.73
CA ARG A 479 17.88 4.90 -3.38
C ARG A 479 16.64 5.39 -4.13
N HIS A 480 15.63 4.54 -4.32
CA HIS A 480 14.39 4.88 -4.99
C HIS A 480 13.56 5.88 -4.17
N PHE A 481 12.96 6.83 -4.86
CA PHE A 481 11.99 7.80 -4.33
C PHE A 481 10.66 7.59 -5.05
N ILE A 482 9.57 7.45 -4.28
CA ILE A 482 8.22 7.29 -4.85
C ILE A 482 7.89 8.57 -5.66
N ASP A 483 7.63 8.39 -6.95
CA ASP A 483 7.40 9.48 -7.93
C ASP A 483 8.50 10.56 -7.96
N GLY A 484 9.73 10.20 -7.58
CA GLY A 484 10.85 11.15 -7.48
C GLY A 484 10.70 12.21 -6.37
N ARG A 485 9.70 12.07 -5.48
CA ARG A 485 9.48 12.97 -4.36
C ARG A 485 10.39 12.59 -3.20
N ALA A 486 11.36 13.45 -2.89
CA ALA A 486 12.26 13.28 -1.74
C ALA A 486 11.73 14.00 -0.48
N HIS A 487 12.29 13.64 0.68
CA HIS A 487 12.14 14.42 1.93
C HIS A 487 12.91 15.73 1.82
N ARG A 488 12.29 16.87 2.20
CA ARG A 488 12.86 18.20 1.91
C ARG A 488 12.58 19.24 2.99
N MET A 489 13.35 20.33 2.92
CA MET A 489 13.09 21.57 3.65
C MET A 489 13.34 22.77 2.73
N GLY A 490 12.50 23.81 2.85
CA GLY A 490 12.58 25.02 2.04
C GLY A 490 12.25 24.83 0.56
N GLY A 491 12.22 25.94 -0.16
CA GLY A 491 11.72 26.00 -1.54
C GLY A 491 10.22 25.77 -1.63
N HIS A 492 9.78 25.47 -2.84
CA HIS A 492 8.42 25.06 -3.17
C HIS A 492 8.22 23.57 -2.88
N ARG A 493 7.01 23.19 -2.50
CA ARG A 493 6.63 21.80 -2.25
C ARG A 493 6.40 21.03 -3.55
N ASN A 494 6.40 19.71 -3.48
CA ASN A 494 5.96 18.82 -4.56
C ASN A 494 4.53 18.34 -4.28
N PRO A 495 3.48 19.01 -4.76
CA PRO A 495 2.10 18.61 -4.48
C PRO A 495 1.78 17.22 -5.03
N VAL A 496 0.86 16.52 -4.37
CA VAL A 496 0.27 15.24 -4.81
C VAL A 496 -1.16 15.48 -5.34
N GLN A 497 -1.96 16.31 -4.68
CA GLN A 497 -3.30 16.70 -5.11
C GLN A 497 -3.42 18.24 -5.06
N THR A 498 -3.83 18.86 -6.17
CA THR A 498 -3.62 20.27 -6.54
C THR A 498 -4.33 21.36 -5.71
N GLU A 499 -4.99 21.05 -4.59
CA GLU A 499 -5.76 22.03 -3.80
C GLU A 499 -4.95 22.64 -2.64
N ASN A 500 -4.80 23.98 -2.63
CA ASN A 500 -3.94 24.68 -1.67
C ASN A 500 -4.73 25.52 -0.66
N LEU A 501 -4.33 25.41 0.61
CA LEU A 501 -4.86 26.24 1.71
C LEU A 501 -3.85 27.29 2.23
N PHE A 502 -2.54 27.16 1.94
CA PHE A 502 -1.47 27.97 2.59
C PHE A 502 -0.27 28.32 1.67
N ASP A 503 -0.51 28.74 0.42
CA ASP A 503 0.57 28.96 -0.57
C ASP A 503 1.60 30.05 -0.23
N ASP A 504 1.30 30.95 0.72
CA ASP A 504 2.21 32.03 1.12
C ASP A 504 3.20 31.63 2.24
N ASP A 505 3.03 30.46 2.88
CA ASP A 505 3.90 30.01 3.97
C ASP A 505 5.18 29.32 3.49
N LEU A 506 6.23 29.39 4.31
CA LEU A 506 7.51 28.75 4.02
C LEU A 506 7.48 27.26 4.37
N LEU A 507 7.91 26.41 3.43
CA LEU A 507 8.03 24.96 3.66
C LEU A 507 9.14 24.64 4.67
N LEU A 508 8.77 24.19 5.87
CA LEU A 508 9.72 23.68 6.88
C LEU A 508 10.10 22.23 6.61
N PHE A 509 9.11 21.37 6.39
CA PHE A 509 9.31 19.96 6.09
C PHE A 509 8.34 19.49 5.03
N GLN A 510 8.85 18.76 4.05
CA GLN A 510 8.10 17.84 3.22
C GLN A 510 8.60 16.44 3.57
N ILE A 511 7.73 15.60 4.14
CA ILE A 511 8.04 14.23 4.49
C ILE A 511 7.18 13.32 3.62
N THR A 512 7.81 12.58 2.72
CA THR A 512 7.11 11.77 1.72
C THR A 512 6.91 10.34 2.22
N SER A 513 6.07 9.58 1.53
CA SER A 513 5.99 8.14 1.75
C SER A 513 7.33 7.50 1.38
N ASP A 514 7.80 6.59 2.21
CA ASP A 514 9.15 6.05 2.14
C ASP A 514 9.19 4.61 2.66
N ASP A 515 9.41 3.66 1.74
CA ASP A 515 9.43 2.24 2.03
C ASP A 515 10.55 1.82 2.99
N ALA A 516 11.68 2.55 3.02
CA ALA A 516 12.81 2.22 3.90
C ALA A 516 12.47 2.53 5.37
N LEU A 517 11.70 3.60 5.58
CA LEU A 517 11.25 4.06 6.89
C LEU A 517 9.92 3.44 7.34
N ASP A 518 9.25 2.67 6.46
CA ASP A 518 7.85 2.26 6.65
C ASP A 518 6.91 3.46 6.86
N TRP A 519 7.15 4.54 6.13
CA TRP A 519 6.29 5.72 6.13
C TRP A 519 5.31 5.66 4.97
N VAL A 520 4.04 5.76 5.30
CA VAL A 520 2.94 5.89 4.35
C VAL A 520 2.11 7.05 4.83
N TRP A 521 2.04 8.09 4.01
CA TRP A 521 1.25 9.29 4.28
C TRP A 521 0.07 9.29 3.32
N ALA A 522 -1.14 9.19 3.87
CA ALA A 522 -2.36 9.07 3.07
C ALA A 522 -2.21 7.96 2.00
N ASP A 523 -2.59 8.20 0.74
CA ASP A 523 -2.35 7.24 -0.35
C ASP A 523 -0.99 7.47 -1.00
N LEU A 524 0.08 6.95 -0.38
CA LEU A 524 1.44 7.07 -0.91
C LEU A 524 1.91 8.52 -1.21
N GLY A 525 1.35 9.51 -0.51
CA GLY A 525 1.64 10.91 -0.71
C GLY A 525 2.63 11.45 0.30
N ALA A 526 2.35 12.61 0.89
CA ALA A 526 3.28 13.35 1.73
C ALA A 526 2.62 14.18 2.84
N LEU A 527 3.38 14.40 3.91
CA LEU A 527 3.13 15.40 4.95
C LEU A 527 3.88 16.70 4.61
N TYR A 528 3.15 17.80 4.55
CA TYR A 528 3.72 19.14 4.45
C TYR A 528 3.61 19.85 5.78
N VAL A 529 4.69 20.49 6.20
CA VAL A 529 4.75 21.35 7.38
C VAL A 529 5.29 22.69 6.94
N THR A 530 4.49 23.72 7.09
CA THR A 530 4.78 25.10 6.68
C THR A 530 4.77 26.04 7.89
N ILE A 531 5.35 27.22 7.74
CA ILE A 531 5.38 28.26 8.77
C ILE A 531 5.34 29.65 8.14
N GLU A 532 4.64 30.57 8.78
CA GLU A 532 4.71 31.99 8.43
C GLU A 532 6.16 32.50 8.56
N GLU A 533 6.62 33.29 7.58
CA GLU A 533 7.96 33.89 7.59
C GLU A 533 8.24 34.67 8.89
N ARG A 534 7.25 35.43 9.37
CA ARG A 534 7.38 36.22 10.61
C ARG A 534 7.60 35.36 11.85
N ALA A 535 6.97 34.19 11.91
CA ALA A 535 7.16 33.26 13.01
C ALA A 535 8.53 32.60 12.94
N LEU A 536 8.98 32.19 11.74
CA LEU A 536 10.31 31.64 11.53
C LEU A 536 11.43 32.63 11.88
N ARG A 537 11.27 33.91 11.54
CA ARG A 537 12.19 34.99 11.96
C ARG A 537 12.38 35.09 13.47
N ARG A 538 11.37 34.69 14.25
CA ARG A 538 11.40 34.69 15.72
C ARG A 538 11.70 33.32 16.32
N ASN A 539 11.98 32.30 15.49
CA ASN A 539 12.06 30.90 15.91
C ASN A 539 10.80 30.43 16.68
N ASP A 540 9.63 30.97 16.35
CA ASP A 540 8.35 30.63 16.99
C ASP A 540 7.68 29.45 16.26
N PHE A 541 8.17 28.24 16.53
CA PHE A 541 7.65 27.01 15.94
C PHE A 541 6.28 26.57 16.50
N SER A 542 5.64 27.38 17.37
CA SER A 542 4.26 27.13 17.80
C SER A 542 3.23 27.49 16.72
N LYS A 543 3.66 28.12 15.62
CA LYS A 543 2.84 28.65 14.53
C LYS A 543 3.02 27.86 13.22
N VAL A 544 3.27 26.56 13.32
CA VAL A 544 3.35 25.70 12.15
C VAL A 544 1.96 25.31 11.65
N HIS A 545 1.81 25.23 10.33
CA HIS A 545 0.68 24.64 9.64
C HIS A 545 1.11 23.31 9.03
N ALA A 546 0.23 22.32 9.00
CA ALA A 546 0.56 21.04 8.38
C ALA A 546 -0.69 20.35 7.81
N TRP A 547 -0.49 19.53 6.79
CA TRP A 547 -1.53 18.75 6.13
C TRP A 547 -0.94 17.52 5.42
N LEU A 548 -1.82 16.60 5.04
CA LEU A 548 -1.46 15.42 4.25
C LEU A 548 -2.07 15.54 2.85
N GLU A 549 -1.36 15.04 1.86
CA GLU A 549 -1.92 14.75 0.54
C GLU A 549 -1.64 13.28 0.22
N GLY A 550 -2.59 12.61 -0.45
CA GLY A 550 -2.45 11.25 -1.00
C GLY A 550 -2.63 11.28 -2.52
N GLY A 551 -2.29 10.20 -3.24
CA GLY A 551 -2.32 10.13 -4.71
C GLY A 551 -2.65 8.75 -5.24
#